data_AF-A0A737Y3P7-F1
#
_entry.id   AF-A0A737Y3P7-F1
#
_cell.length_a   1.000
_cell.length_b   1.000
_cell.length_c   1.000
_cell.angle_alpha   90.00
_cell.angle_beta   90.00
_cell.angle_gamma   90.00
#
_symmetry.space_group_name_H-M   'P 1'
#
loop_
_entity.id
_entity.type
_entity.pdbx_description
1 polymer ?
#
loop_
_entity_poly.entity_id
_entity_poly.type
_entity_poly.pdbx_seq_one_letter_code
_entity_poly.pdbx_strand_id
1 'polypeptide(L)'
;MKKIVLTLLLVSCLPMAHADEYIKSNGALSLSTGNGTAEFSINASHGNASGVCNMEGIAESVGAGIEQRNRWVFSDSSSACVAVISELKDGSISVMTRSCENYCGVSAIGSMDGKYRKE
;
A
#
# COMPACT_ATOMS: atom_id res chain seq x y z
N MET A 1 -20.92 65.34 -7.19
CA MET A 1 -19.77 64.42 -7.41
C MET A 1 -20.19 63.02 -6.96
N LYS A 2 -20.41 62.07 -7.88
CA LYS A 2 -20.93 60.73 -7.57
C LYS A 2 -19.76 59.75 -7.60
N LYS A 3 -19.35 59.23 -6.43
CA LYS A 3 -18.23 58.27 -6.32
C LYS A 3 -18.77 56.88 -6.62
N ILE A 4 -18.38 56.31 -7.76
CA ILE A 4 -18.67 54.92 -8.10
C ILE A 4 -17.55 54.08 -7.52
N VAL A 5 -17.86 53.27 -6.50
CA VAL A 5 -16.92 52.31 -5.91
C VAL A 5 -17.07 51.01 -6.68
N LEU A 6 -16.06 50.67 -7.48
CA LEU A 6 -16.00 49.42 -8.23
C LEU A 6 -15.41 48.33 -7.32
N THR A 7 -16.22 47.36 -6.91
CA THR A 7 -15.81 46.24 -6.06
C THR A 7 -15.21 45.14 -6.94
N LEU A 8 -13.92 44.85 -6.78
CA LEU A 8 -13.23 43.76 -7.49
C LEU A 8 -13.48 42.44 -6.72
N LEU A 9 -14.31 41.55 -7.26
CA LEU A 9 -14.50 40.19 -6.73
C LEU A 9 -13.38 39.29 -7.24
N LEU A 10 -12.39 39.03 -6.38
CA LEU A 10 -11.38 38.00 -6.59
C LEU A 10 -12.02 36.62 -6.36
N VAL A 11 -12.42 35.96 -7.44
CA VAL A 11 -12.81 34.54 -7.43
C VAL A 11 -11.54 33.72 -7.40
N SER A 12 -11.10 33.31 -6.21
CA SER A 12 -10.02 32.34 -6.04
C SER A 12 -10.54 30.94 -6.39
N CYS A 13 -10.32 30.48 -7.62
CA CYS A 13 -10.36 29.05 -7.93
C CYS A 13 -9.18 28.37 -7.25
N LEU A 14 -9.43 27.76 -6.09
CA LEU A 14 -8.47 26.85 -5.48
C LEU A 14 -8.48 25.54 -6.29
N PRO A 15 -7.33 25.00 -6.72
CA PRO A 15 -7.29 23.66 -7.26
C PRO A 15 -7.70 22.69 -6.14
N MET A 16 -8.78 21.94 -6.37
CA MET A 16 -9.08 20.78 -5.54
C MET A 16 -7.94 19.77 -5.77
N ALA A 17 -7.02 19.69 -4.81
CA ALA A 17 -6.08 18.59 -4.74
C ALA A 17 -6.90 17.34 -4.41
N HIS A 18 -7.28 16.60 -5.45
CA HIS A 18 -7.73 15.23 -5.28
C HIS A 18 -6.53 14.47 -4.71
N ALA A 19 -6.62 14.03 -3.46
CA ALA A 19 -5.72 13.04 -2.91
C ALA A 19 -6.01 11.74 -3.67
N ASP A 20 -5.41 11.62 -4.86
CA ASP A 20 -5.41 10.36 -5.59
C ASP A 20 -4.82 9.32 -4.66
N GLU A 21 -5.54 8.22 -4.48
CA GLU A 21 -5.15 7.18 -3.55
C GLU A 21 -3.82 6.60 -4.05
N TYR A 22 -2.74 6.76 -3.26
CA TYR A 22 -1.41 6.33 -3.69
C TYR A 22 -1.38 4.80 -3.86
N ILE A 23 -1.50 4.36 -5.11
CA ILE A 23 -1.22 2.99 -5.54
C ILE A 23 0.27 2.90 -5.85
N LYS A 24 0.92 1.88 -5.31
CA LYS A 24 2.34 1.66 -5.49
C LYS A 24 2.65 1.38 -6.96
N SER A 25 3.44 2.26 -7.59
CA SER A 25 3.71 2.21 -9.04
C SER A 25 4.80 1.20 -9.44
N ASN A 26 5.70 0.87 -8.50
CA ASN A 26 6.89 0.05 -8.77
C ASN A 26 6.83 -1.27 -7.99
N GLY A 27 5.63 -1.85 -7.89
CA GLY A 27 5.41 -3.15 -7.29
C GLY A 27 4.19 -3.85 -7.87
N ALA A 28 4.29 -5.17 -7.97
CA ALA A 28 3.23 -6.08 -8.34
C ALA A 28 2.93 -7.02 -7.16
N LEU A 29 1.65 -7.35 -6.98
CA LEU A 29 1.17 -8.27 -5.96
C LEU A 29 0.22 -9.27 -6.61
N SER A 30 0.54 -10.56 -6.46
CA SER A 30 -0.40 -11.65 -6.70
C SER A 30 -0.92 -12.18 -5.36
N LEU A 31 -2.22 -12.45 -5.28
CA LEU A 31 -2.87 -12.97 -4.08
C LEU A 31 -3.95 -14.00 -4.43
N SER A 32 -3.73 -15.24 -4.03
CA SER A 32 -4.67 -16.35 -4.19
C SER A 32 -5.18 -16.79 -2.82
N THR A 33 -6.47 -16.56 -2.56
CA THR A 33 -7.08 -16.84 -1.25
C THR A 33 -7.60 -18.27 -1.19
N GLY A 34 -7.19 -19.01 -0.16
CA GLY A 34 -7.68 -20.34 0.19
C GLY A 34 -8.53 -20.33 1.47
N ASN A 35 -8.91 -21.52 1.95
CA ASN A 35 -9.63 -21.64 3.21
C ASN A 35 -8.71 -21.37 4.40
N GLY A 36 -8.75 -20.16 4.94
CA GLY A 36 -7.95 -19.74 6.10
C GLY A 36 -6.53 -19.25 5.77
N THR A 37 -6.11 -19.30 4.51
CA THR A 37 -4.78 -18.86 4.06
C THR A 37 -4.84 -17.99 2.81
N ALA A 38 -3.76 -17.30 2.50
CA ALA A 38 -3.56 -16.65 1.21
C ALA A 38 -2.14 -16.91 0.72
N GLU A 39 -2.02 -17.54 -0.44
CA GLU A 39 -0.75 -17.61 -1.17
C GLU A 39 -0.52 -16.26 -1.84
N PHE A 40 0.69 -15.72 -1.68
CA PHE A 40 1.03 -14.40 -2.20
C PHE A 40 2.42 -14.37 -2.81
N SER A 41 2.62 -13.44 -3.74
CA SER A 41 3.94 -13.03 -4.22
C SER A 41 3.95 -11.52 -4.45
N ILE A 42 4.94 -10.85 -3.90
CA ILE A 42 5.18 -9.41 -4.01
C ILE A 42 6.55 -9.23 -4.64
N ASN A 43 6.59 -8.53 -5.76
CA ASN A 43 7.80 -7.99 -6.35
C ASN A 43 7.69 -6.48 -6.31
N ALA A 44 8.55 -5.81 -5.54
CA ALA A 44 8.50 -4.36 -5.44
C ALA A 44 9.87 -3.75 -5.21
N SER A 45 10.05 -2.48 -5.57
CA SER A 45 11.33 -1.78 -5.47
C SER A 45 11.17 -0.40 -4.86
N HIS A 46 12.24 0.10 -4.25
CA HIS A 46 12.28 1.47 -3.76
C HIS A 46 12.60 2.45 -4.90
N GLY A 47 11.85 3.55 -5.00
CA GLY A 47 12.11 4.60 -5.96
C GLY A 47 12.15 4.11 -7.41
N ASN A 48 13.19 4.47 -8.16
CA ASN A 48 13.40 4.20 -9.59
C ASN A 48 13.93 2.78 -9.89
N ALA A 49 13.41 1.75 -9.21
CA ALA A 49 13.73 0.34 -9.44
C ALA A 49 15.15 -0.13 -9.04
N SER A 50 15.88 0.63 -8.23
CA SER A 50 17.10 0.12 -7.59
C SER A 50 16.73 -0.71 -6.36
N GLY A 51 17.22 -1.95 -6.27
CA GLY A 51 16.95 -2.83 -5.12
C GLY A 51 15.56 -3.45 -5.14
N VAL A 52 15.30 -4.34 -6.11
CA VAL A 52 14.09 -5.15 -6.14
C VAL A 52 14.07 -6.08 -4.93
N CYS A 53 12.94 -6.09 -4.23
CA CYS A 53 12.67 -6.96 -3.12
C CYS A 53 11.53 -7.91 -3.51
N ASN A 54 11.77 -9.20 -3.33
CA ASN A 54 10.78 -10.25 -3.59
C ASN A 54 10.39 -10.89 -2.27
N MET A 55 9.09 -11.10 -2.06
CA MET A 55 8.57 -11.83 -0.93
C MET A 55 7.37 -12.64 -1.37
N GLU A 56 7.41 -13.93 -1.09
CA GLU A 56 6.37 -14.87 -1.46
C GLU A 56 6.20 -15.92 -0.37
N GLY A 57 5.02 -16.53 -0.32
CA GLY A 57 4.72 -17.56 0.65
C GLY A 57 3.23 -17.72 0.89
N ILE A 58 2.91 -18.37 2.01
CA ILE A 58 1.54 -18.60 2.46
C ILE A 58 1.34 -17.78 3.73
N ALA A 59 0.41 -16.84 3.68
CA ALA A 59 0.01 -16.01 4.80
C ALA A 59 -1.22 -16.61 5.49
N GLU A 60 -1.22 -16.63 6.82
CA GLU A 60 -2.30 -17.18 7.64
C GLU A 60 -3.36 -16.12 7.92
N SER A 61 -4.64 -16.49 7.85
CA SER A 61 -5.73 -15.57 8.13
C SER A 61 -5.76 -15.16 9.60
N VAL A 62 -5.99 -13.88 9.84
CA VAL A 62 -6.18 -13.31 11.17
C VAL A 62 -7.43 -12.44 11.17
N GLY A 63 -7.88 -12.02 12.35
CA GLY A 63 -9.00 -11.09 12.47
C GLY A 63 -8.77 -9.80 11.66
N ALA A 64 -9.72 -9.49 10.77
CA ALA A 64 -9.71 -8.26 10.00
C ALA A 64 -9.88 -7.04 10.93
N GLY A 65 -9.13 -5.97 10.64
CA GLY A 65 -9.25 -4.69 11.34
C GLY A 65 -10.40 -3.83 10.83
N ILE A 66 -10.49 -2.61 11.35
CA ILE A 66 -11.44 -1.59 10.88
C ILE A 66 -11.11 -1.28 9.40
N GLU A 67 -12.14 -1.14 8.56
CA GLU A 67 -12.02 -0.92 7.11
C GLU A 67 -11.38 -2.06 6.29
N GLN A 68 -11.17 -3.24 6.89
CA GLN A 68 -10.63 -4.42 6.21
C GLN A 68 -11.72 -5.48 6.01
N ARG A 69 -11.73 -6.13 4.85
CA ARG A 69 -12.55 -7.32 4.57
C ARG A 69 -11.86 -8.57 5.08
N ASN A 70 -10.58 -8.70 4.74
CA ASN A 70 -9.75 -9.84 5.09
C ASN A 70 -8.37 -9.35 5.52
N ARG A 71 -7.70 -10.14 6.35
CA ARG A 71 -6.33 -9.89 6.78
C ARG A 71 -5.58 -11.20 6.92
N TRP A 72 -4.35 -11.20 6.42
CA TRP A 72 -3.42 -12.32 6.53
C TRP A 72 -2.08 -11.84 7.05
N VAL A 73 -1.36 -12.74 7.70
CA VAL A 73 -0.02 -12.51 8.24
C VAL A 73 0.91 -13.60 7.74
N PHE A 74 1.94 -13.19 7.02
CA PHE A 74 3.09 -14.02 6.73
C PHE A 74 4.19 -13.73 7.76
N SER A 75 4.78 -14.79 8.31
CA SER A 75 5.95 -14.69 9.16
C SER A 75 7.04 -15.55 8.55
N ASP A 76 8.16 -14.93 8.20
CA ASP A 76 9.28 -15.68 7.66
C ASP A 76 9.87 -16.60 8.74
N SER A 77 10.20 -17.83 8.37
CA SER A 77 10.72 -18.82 9.32
C SER A 77 12.20 -18.63 9.63
N SER A 78 12.93 -17.90 8.77
CA SER A 78 14.37 -17.70 8.86
C SER A 78 14.78 -16.36 9.49
N SER A 79 13.82 -15.47 9.73
CA SER A 79 14.05 -14.11 10.21
C SER A 79 12.88 -13.61 11.05
N ALA A 80 13.02 -12.43 11.65
CA ALA A 80 11.93 -11.77 12.37
C ALA A 80 10.95 -11.03 11.44
N CYS A 81 11.12 -11.16 10.12
CA CYS A 81 10.33 -10.42 9.14
C CYS A 81 8.88 -10.91 9.09
N VAL A 82 7.96 -9.97 9.23
CA VAL A 82 6.51 -10.20 9.17
C VAL A 82 5.90 -9.29 8.11
N ALA A 83 5.06 -9.86 7.25
CA ALA A 83 4.24 -9.11 6.31
C ALA A 83 2.75 -9.26 6.66
N VAL A 84 2.06 -8.13 6.78
CA VAL A 84 0.63 -8.05 6.99
C VAL A 84 -0.02 -7.64 5.67
N ILE A 85 -0.87 -8.50 5.15
CA ILE A 85 -1.58 -8.31 3.88
C ILE A 85 -3.06 -8.12 4.23
N SER A 86 -3.64 -6.98 3.86
CA SER A 86 -5.02 -6.65 4.21
C SER A 86 -5.80 -6.29 2.95
N GLU A 87 -6.91 -6.99 2.71
CA GLU A 87 -7.88 -6.58 1.70
C GLU A 87 -8.79 -5.52 2.31
N LEU A 88 -8.84 -4.33 1.72
CA LEU A 88 -9.66 -3.22 2.18
C LEU A 88 -11.08 -3.32 1.63
N LYS A 89 -12.01 -2.56 2.22
CA LYS A 89 -13.41 -2.55 1.78
C LYS A 89 -13.61 -2.09 0.34
N ASP A 90 -12.73 -1.24 -0.17
CA ASP A 90 -12.68 -0.77 -1.55
C ASP A 90 -12.09 -1.80 -2.54
N GLY A 91 -11.58 -2.93 -2.05
CA GLY A 91 -10.99 -4.00 -2.86
C GLY A 91 -9.49 -3.83 -3.16
N SER A 92 -8.87 -2.73 -2.72
CA SER A 92 -7.41 -2.59 -2.75
C SER A 92 -6.75 -3.50 -1.70
N ILE A 93 -5.49 -3.86 -1.94
CA ILE A 93 -4.69 -4.62 -0.98
C ILE A 93 -3.65 -3.71 -0.34
N SER A 94 -3.62 -3.65 0.98
CA SER A 94 -2.58 -2.96 1.74
C SER A 94 -1.56 -3.97 2.25
N VAL A 95 -0.28 -3.69 2.01
CA VAL A 95 0.85 -4.44 2.54
C VAL A 95 1.58 -3.57 3.55
N MET A 96 1.89 -4.16 4.71
CA MET A 96 2.77 -3.58 5.72
C MET A 96 3.79 -4.62 6.17
N THR A 97 5.06 -4.26 6.18
CA THR A 97 6.14 -5.12 6.66
C THR A 97 6.64 -4.65 8.03
N ARG A 98 7.13 -5.58 8.84
CA ARG A 98 7.69 -5.33 10.18
C ARG A 98 8.94 -6.16 10.35
N SER A 99 10.02 -5.54 10.85
CA SER A 99 11.31 -6.21 11.06
C SER A 99 11.88 -6.85 9.78
N CYS A 100 11.64 -6.20 8.64
CA CYS A 100 12.05 -6.66 7.30
C CYS A 100 13.11 -5.73 6.67
N GLU A 101 13.85 -4.96 7.46
CA GLU A 101 14.81 -3.95 7.00
C GLU A 101 15.95 -4.54 6.16
N ASN A 102 16.27 -5.82 6.36
CA ASN A 102 17.33 -6.53 5.64
C ASN A 102 16.83 -7.77 4.89
N TYR A 103 15.51 -7.95 4.76
CA TYR A 103 14.93 -9.19 4.22
C TYR A 103 15.42 -9.51 2.81
N CYS A 104 15.52 -8.51 1.94
CA CYS A 104 15.97 -8.65 0.56
C CYS A 104 17.43 -8.20 0.33
N GLY A 105 18.22 -8.02 1.39
CA GLY A 105 19.47 -7.26 1.32
C GLY A 105 19.28 -5.74 1.11
N VAL A 106 18.02 -5.30 1.05
CA VAL A 106 17.54 -3.91 1.06
C VAL A 106 16.31 -3.83 1.97
N SER A 107 15.89 -2.62 2.32
CA SER A 107 14.71 -2.38 3.16
C SER A 107 13.42 -2.79 2.44
N ALA A 108 12.79 -3.88 2.90
CA ALA A 108 11.48 -4.28 2.43
C ALA A 108 10.41 -3.25 2.83
N ILE A 109 10.57 -2.57 3.97
CA ILE A 109 9.64 -1.49 4.39
C ILE A 109 9.59 -0.40 3.32
N GLY A 110 10.75 0.09 2.88
CA GLY A 110 10.83 1.09 1.83
C GLY A 110 10.38 0.59 0.46
N SER A 111 10.48 -0.72 0.22
CA SER A 111 10.27 -1.33 -1.10
C SER A 111 8.86 -1.90 -1.28
N MET A 112 8.20 -2.39 -0.24
CA MET A 112 6.96 -3.19 -0.30
C MET A 112 5.76 -2.54 0.39
N ASP A 113 5.95 -1.70 1.41
CA ASP A 113 4.81 -1.10 2.09
C ASP A 113 4.03 -0.19 1.13
N GLY A 114 2.70 -0.25 1.23
CA GLY A 114 1.80 0.56 0.41
C GLY A 114 0.48 -0.12 0.06
N LYS A 115 -0.29 0.54 -0.81
CA LYS A 115 -1.51 0.00 -1.42
C LYS A 115 -1.23 -0.52 -2.82
N TYR A 116 -1.86 -1.64 -3.15
CA TYR A 116 -1.77 -2.35 -4.41
C TYR A 116 -3.17 -2.49 -4.98
N ARG A 117 -3.25 -2.50 -6.31
CA ARG A 117 -4.46 -3.00 -6.98
C ARG A 117 -4.34 -4.51 -7.04
N LYS A 118 -5.45 -5.20 -6.82
CA LYS A 118 -5.54 -6.63 -7.08
C LYS A 118 -5.38 -6.82 -8.58
N GLU A 119 -4.35 -7.55 -8.99
CA GLU A 119 -4.19 -8.02 -10.38
C GLU A 119 -5.20 -9.15 -10.68
#